data_AF-A0A2D4MLN6-F1
#
_entry.id   AF-A0A2D4MLN6-F1
#
_cell.length_a   1.000
_cell.length_b   1.000
_cell.length_c   1.000
_cell.angle_alpha   90.00
_cell.angle_beta   90.00
_cell.angle_gamma   90.00
#
_symmetry.space_group_name_H-M   'P 1'
#
loop_
_entity.id
_entity.type
_entity.pdbx_description
1 polymer ?
#
loop_
_entity_poly.entity_id
_entity_poly.type
_entity_poly.pdbx_seq_one_letter_code
_entity_poly.pdbx_strand_id
1 'polypeptide(L)'
;NIFFDKIQNSVRKNYQNQQAMLNSYSSSVNDLLFTRRSFGVITAAIDAAFTSVKEMVSTEVSLVTEKMLNQDTLASKNKNDLQKMIEEHAGGLDKALSSLTPVVQLVQSVNSQLQEHFKKNSSLAEMVTSYKEEMATFFHDHSLALSKLHKDSSQMFSQLQNNYESLQEQVELTKMAQKTGTAQLITLLQNQLSMLDHQAEQNFSQILEKGGNLKKNINDVQDNIIEQTIGLVNSTTSQQKKMIPALDDLSQEIRQSSHDNVNILLESDNHCKNLNSSLRNTCQEATSWAEMTTAEIGCIVDQQRAFLNSQNKHLQNMYKDLHDKCNTSEAKVTEHMRRQKEAEDVALRRLLDHLQNDQEMLTKQKDLLLKETEDGLTQINGFLSEELKTDLPTGNTPQRKDYCYPVMAVKTEPRDLLLEKLRQKQMELTATLKTTEVLDEDSLDEEIIRETNESLYSEKSYLETSLCIQTNGVPFFQHKRSVKKDKENKAAFFLEKAKEEDSTTPSLPKSKYPLRALN
;
A
#
# COMPACT_ATOMS: atom_id res chain seq x y z
N ASN A 1 -109.37 31.24 3.38
CA ASN A 1 -108.63 30.38 4.32
C ASN A 1 -107.61 29.46 3.65
N ILE A 2 -108.01 28.47 2.84
CA ILE A 2 -107.14 27.42 2.22
C ILE A 2 -105.74 27.89 1.75
N PHE A 3 -105.60 29.10 1.19
CA PHE A 3 -104.31 29.65 0.76
C PHE A 3 -103.33 29.93 1.91
N PHE A 4 -103.81 30.39 3.08
CA PHE A 4 -102.98 30.64 4.26
C PHE A 4 -102.52 29.32 4.90
N ASP A 5 -103.39 28.31 4.96
CA ASP A 5 -103.01 26.95 5.38
C ASP A 5 -101.91 26.38 4.46
N LYS A 6 -101.99 26.63 3.15
CA LYS A 6 -100.98 26.23 2.18
C LYS A 6 -99.65 26.96 2.38
N ILE A 7 -99.68 28.25 2.75
CA ILE A 7 -98.46 29.03 3.09
C ILE A 7 -97.83 28.48 4.38
N GLN A 8 -98.59 28.32 5.48
CA GLN A 8 -98.07 27.78 6.74
C GLN A 8 -97.46 26.38 6.57
N ASN A 9 -98.11 25.50 5.81
CA ASN A 9 -97.60 24.16 5.53
C ASN A 9 -96.34 24.20 4.64
N SER A 10 -96.25 25.14 3.70
CA SER A 10 -95.04 25.36 2.89
C SER A 10 -93.87 25.84 3.75
N VAL A 11 -94.09 26.82 4.64
CA VAL A 11 -93.08 27.34 5.58
C VAL A 11 -92.58 26.23 6.52
N ARG A 12 -93.49 25.43 7.11
CA ARG A 12 -93.12 24.29 7.98
C ARG A 12 -92.32 23.22 7.22
N LYS A 13 -92.72 22.88 5.98
CA LYS A 13 -92.01 21.89 5.15
C LYS A 13 -90.63 22.38 4.71
N ASN A 14 -90.50 23.65 4.33
CA ASN A 14 -89.20 24.23 3.95
C ASN A 14 -88.25 24.27 5.15
N TYR A 15 -88.75 24.72 6.31
CA TYR A 15 -88.01 24.65 7.58
C TYR A 15 -87.53 23.23 7.90
N GLN A 16 -88.39 22.21 7.81
CA GLN A 16 -88.01 20.82 8.07
C GLN A 16 -86.89 20.34 7.14
N ASN A 17 -86.95 20.68 5.85
CA ASN A 17 -85.91 20.34 4.88
C ASN A 17 -84.57 21.04 5.18
N GLN A 18 -84.61 22.34 5.46
CA GLN A 18 -83.42 23.14 5.77
C GLN A 18 -82.80 22.73 7.12
N GLN A 19 -83.63 22.44 8.13
CA GLN A 19 -83.20 21.92 9.43
C GLN A 19 -82.56 20.53 9.31
N ALA A 20 -83.12 19.63 8.47
CA ALA A 20 -82.52 18.32 8.22
C ALA A 20 -81.16 18.45 7.50
N MET A 21 -81.02 19.41 6.57
CA MET A 21 -79.76 19.72 5.90
C MET A 21 -78.69 20.24 6.89
N LEU A 22 -79.03 21.24 7.73
CA LEU A 22 -78.12 21.78 8.75
C LEU A 22 -77.71 20.70 9.78
N ASN A 23 -78.63 19.84 10.20
CA ASN A 23 -78.31 18.71 11.08
C ASN A 23 -77.32 17.73 10.42
N SER A 24 -77.50 17.42 9.14
CA SER A 24 -76.59 16.54 8.39
C SER A 24 -75.18 17.13 8.27
N TYR A 25 -75.07 18.42 7.96
CA TYR A 25 -73.78 19.12 7.92
C TYR A 25 -73.13 19.21 9.30
N SER A 26 -73.88 19.52 10.36
CA SER A 26 -73.39 19.53 11.73
C SER A 26 -72.88 18.15 12.18
N SER A 27 -73.59 17.06 11.86
CA SER A 27 -73.11 15.70 12.10
C SER A 27 -71.81 15.41 11.34
N SER A 28 -71.73 15.77 10.06
CA SER A 28 -70.53 15.54 9.23
C SER A 28 -69.30 16.31 9.74
N VAL A 29 -69.48 17.55 10.22
CA VAL A 29 -68.42 18.36 10.84
C VAL A 29 -68.00 17.77 12.19
N ASN A 30 -68.94 17.24 12.98
CA ASN A 30 -68.64 16.52 14.22
C ASN A 30 -67.89 15.19 13.96
N ASP A 31 -68.24 14.42 12.95
CA ASP A 31 -67.53 13.20 12.59
C ASP A 31 -66.09 13.51 12.11
N LEU A 32 -65.89 14.62 11.39
CA LEU A 32 -64.56 15.13 11.06
C LEU A 32 -63.78 15.56 12.31
N LEU A 33 -64.41 16.25 13.27
CA LEU A 33 -63.86 16.57 14.60
C LEU A 33 -63.38 15.32 15.35
N PHE A 34 -64.18 14.24 15.36
CA PHE A 34 -63.82 12.96 16.00
C PHE A 34 -62.71 12.19 15.26
N THR A 35 -62.69 12.24 13.93
CA THR A 35 -61.74 11.49 13.10
C THR A 35 -60.30 11.99 13.24
N ARG A 36 -60.09 13.23 13.74
CA ARG A 36 -58.74 13.82 13.94
C ARG A 36 -57.82 13.09 14.93
N ARG A 37 -58.28 12.01 15.57
CA ARG A 37 -57.39 11.05 16.26
C ARG A 37 -56.30 10.49 15.33
N SER A 38 -56.54 10.46 14.01
CA SER A 38 -55.55 10.12 12.98
C SER A 38 -54.27 10.97 13.03
N PHE A 39 -54.35 12.27 13.37
CA PHE A 39 -53.17 13.15 13.47
C PHE A 39 -52.14 12.63 14.48
N GLY A 40 -52.58 12.11 15.62
CA GLY A 40 -51.69 11.52 16.62
C GLY A 40 -51.00 10.24 16.13
N VAL A 41 -51.70 9.45 15.31
CA VAL A 41 -51.13 8.25 14.68
C VAL A 41 -50.07 8.63 13.64
N ILE A 42 -50.32 9.69 12.86
CA ILE A 42 -49.38 10.19 11.86
C ILE A 42 -48.11 10.73 12.53
N THR A 43 -48.23 11.57 13.59
CA THR A 43 -47.06 12.03 14.37
C THR A 43 -46.26 10.86 14.93
N ALA A 44 -46.92 9.89 15.60
CA ALA A 44 -46.23 8.74 16.17
C ALA A 44 -45.53 7.86 15.11
N ALA A 45 -46.10 7.74 13.91
CA ALA A 45 -45.46 7.02 12.79
C ALA A 45 -44.22 7.76 12.25
N ILE A 46 -44.24 9.09 12.26
CA ILE A 46 -43.11 9.94 11.84
C ILE A 46 -41.98 9.86 12.87
N ASP A 47 -42.29 10.01 14.16
CA ASP A 47 -41.30 9.88 15.25
C ASP A 47 -40.66 8.47 15.25
N ALA A 48 -41.47 7.42 15.01
CA ALA A 48 -40.97 6.05 14.87
C ALA A 48 -40.05 5.88 13.64
N ALA A 49 -40.36 6.51 12.50
CA ALA A 49 -39.52 6.48 11.32
C ALA A 49 -38.17 7.18 11.54
N PHE A 50 -38.16 8.37 12.16
CA PHE A 50 -36.91 9.05 12.52
C PHE A 50 -36.10 8.27 13.56
N THR A 51 -36.76 7.65 14.53
CA THR A 51 -36.11 6.78 15.53
C THR A 51 -35.45 5.56 14.87
N SER A 52 -36.16 4.88 13.96
CA SER A 52 -35.64 3.74 13.19
C SER A 52 -34.41 4.10 12.35
N VAL A 53 -34.41 5.26 11.68
CA VAL A 53 -33.23 5.75 10.94
C VAL A 53 -32.05 6.06 11.87
N LYS A 54 -32.29 6.72 13.01
CA LYS A 54 -31.24 7.02 14.01
C LYS A 54 -30.63 5.74 14.58
N GLU A 55 -31.46 4.74 14.92
CA GLU A 55 -31.03 3.44 15.43
C GLU A 55 -30.23 2.65 14.40
N MET A 56 -30.73 2.50 13.18
CA MET A 56 -30.06 1.78 12.09
C MET A 56 -28.65 2.34 11.83
N VAL A 57 -28.50 3.66 11.70
CA VAL A 57 -27.18 4.26 11.45
C VAL A 57 -26.28 4.18 12.69
N SER A 58 -26.83 4.27 13.91
CA SER A 58 -26.06 4.05 15.15
C SER A 58 -25.49 2.62 15.23
N THR A 59 -26.28 1.61 14.84
CA THR A 59 -25.86 0.21 14.78
C THR A 59 -24.75 -0.01 13.74
N GLU A 60 -24.92 0.48 12.52
CA GLU A 60 -23.91 0.36 11.46
C GLU A 60 -22.61 1.11 11.80
N VAL A 61 -22.71 2.31 12.39
CA VAL A 61 -21.55 3.09 12.85
C VAL A 61 -20.78 2.31 13.92
N SER A 62 -21.49 1.71 14.87
CA SER A 62 -20.91 0.89 15.95
C SER A 62 -20.22 -0.36 15.39
N LEU A 63 -20.85 -1.06 14.44
CA LEU A 63 -20.27 -2.22 13.76
C LEU A 63 -19.00 -1.87 12.96
N VAL A 64 -18.97 -0.71 12.30
CA VAL A 64 -17.79 -0.25 11.57
C VAL A 64 -16.67 0.17 12.53
N THR A 65 -16.98 0.89 13.61
CA THR A 65 -16.00 1.24 14.66
C THR A 65 -15.41 -0.02 15.31
N GLU A 66 -16.20 -1.06 15.57
CA GLU A 66 -15.71 -2.35 16.08
C GLU A 66 -14.76 -3.04 15.08
N LYS A 67 -15.12 -3.09 13.80
CA LYS A 67 -14.25 -3.63 12.73
C LYS A 67 -12.92 -2.87 12.63
N MET A 68 -12.93 -1.54 12.76
CA MET A 68 -11.71 -0.73 12.79
C MET A 68 -10.83 -1.05 14.02
N LEU A 69 -11.42 -1.22 15.20
CA LEU A 69 -10.71 -1.60 16.43
C LEU A 69 -10.08 -3.01 16.31
N ASN A 70 -10.83 -3.96 15.76
CA ASN A 70 -10.33 -5.32 15.49
C ASN A 70 -9.17 -5.28 14.49
N GLN A 71 -9.22 -4.40 13.48
CA GLN A 71 -8.14 -4.22 12.51
C GLN A 71 -6.88 -3.60 13.14
N ASP A 72 -7.00 -2.60 14.02
CA ASP A 72 -5.85 -2.02 14.76
C ASP A 72 -5.22 -3.04 15.73
N THR A 73 -6.06 -3.83 16.39
CA THR A 73 -5.63 -4.92 17.28
C THR A 73 -4.86 -6.00 16.50
N LEU A 74 -5.37 -6.41 15.33
CA LEU A 74 -4.71 -7.38 14.45
C LEU A 74 -3.39 -6.83 13.89
N ALA A 75 -3.35 -5.57 13.46
CA ALA A 75 -2.12 -4.92 13.00
C ALA A 75 -1.06 -4.86 14.12
N SER A 76 -1.47 -4.52 15.34
CA SER A 76 -0.60 -4.49 16.52
C SER A 76 -0.07 -5.88 16.89
N LYS A 77 -0.90 -6.92 16.76
CA LYS A 77 -0.46 -8.32 16.96
C LYS A 77 0.54 -8.73 15.89
N ASN A 78 0.22 -8.52 14.62
CA ASN A 78 1.09 -8.87 13.50
C ASN A 78 2.44 -8.15 13.58
N LYS A 79 2.47 -6.88 14.03
CA LYS A 79 3.71 -6.14 14.34
C LYS A 79 4.60 -6.90 15.33
N ASN A 80 4.02 -7.30 16.46
CA ASN A 80 4.76 -7.98 17.53
C ASN A 80 5.25 -9.37 17.09
N ASP A 81 4.39 -10.13 16.39
CA ASP A 81 4.73 -11.46 15.88
C ASP A 81 5.86 -11.40 14.82
N LEU A 82 5.83 -10.41 13.91
CA LEU A 82 6.88 -10.17 12.92
C LEU A 82 8.18 -9.66 13.55
N GLN A 83 8.11 -8.68 14.46
CA GLN A 83 9.29 -8.14 15.16
C GLN A 83 10.00 -9.25 15.93
N LYS A 84 9.24 -10.10 16.65
CA LYS A 84 9.80 -11.25 17.36
C LYS A 84 10.52 -12.22 16.39
N MET A 85 9.93 -12.52 15.23
CA MET A 85 10.54 -13.39 14.22
C MET A 85 11.84 -12.79 13.66
N ILE A 86 11.87 -11.47 13.44
CA ILE A 86 13.06 -10.72 13.01
C ILE A 86 14.16 -10.77 14.08
N GLU A 87 13.83 -10.53 15.35
CA GLU A 87 14.76 -10.61 16.48
C GLU A 87 15.32 -12.04 16.67
N GLU A 88 14.47 -13.07 16.58
CA GLU A 88 14.87 -14.47 16.65
C GLU A 88 15.81 -14.85 15.49
N HIS A 89 15.53 -14.39 14.26
CA HIS A 89 16.37 -14.64 13.10
C HIS A 89 17.71 -13.91 13.18
N ALA A 90 17.71 -12.61 13.49
CA ALA A 90 18.92 -11.79 13.60
C ALA A 90 19.83 -12.28 14.73
N GLY A 91 19.27 -12.50 15.93
CA GLY A 91 20.01 -13.03 17.07
C GLY A 91 20.42 -14.50 16.91
N GLY A 92 19.69 -15.29 16.12
CA GLY A 92 20.09 -16.65 15.74
C GLY A 92 21.29 -16.66 14.79
N LEU A 93 21.27 -15.78 13.79
CA LEU A 93 22.35 -15.62 12.82
C LEU A 93 23.62 -15.04 13.47
N ASP A 94 23.50 -14.01 14.31
CA ASP A 94 24.63 -13.47 15.10
C ASP A 94 25.30 -14.58 15.95
N LYS A 95 24.52 -15.38 16.69
CA LYS A 95 25.07 -16.51 17.46
C LYS A 95 25.79 -17.53 16.58
N ALA A 96 25.22 -17.86 15.41
CA ALA A 96 25.84 -18.80 14.48
C ALA A 96 27.16 -18.27 13.91
N LEU A 97 27.20 -17.02 13.46
CA LEU A 97 28.40 -16.37 12.93
C LEU A 97 29.46 -16.17 14.03
N SER A 98 29.04 -15.73 15.22
CA SER A 98 29.90 -15.59 16.41
C SER A 98 30.49 -16.94 16.87
N SER A 99 29.81 -18.07 16.64
CA SER A 99 30.36 -19.41 16.93
C SER A 99 31.49 -19.84 15.98
N LEU A 100 31.58 -19.24 14.78
CA LEU A 100 32.65 -19.50 13.80
C LEU A 100 33.91 -18.66 14.07
N THR A 101 33.77 -17.49 14.70
CA THR A 101 34.91 -16.59 15.00
C THR A 101 36.05 -17.28 15.77
N PRO A 102 35.81 -18.09 16.83
CA PRO A 102 36.87 -18.84 17.52
C PRO A 102 37.59 -19.85 16.62
N VAL A 103 36.89 -20.45 15.64
CA VAL A 103 37.49 -21.41 14.70
C VAL A 103 38.48 -20.69 13.78
N VAL A 104 38.11 -19.51 13.27
CA VAL A 104 39.02 -18.69 12.45
C VAL A 104 40.23 -18.24 13.26
N GLN A 105 40.03 -17.82 14.52
CA GLN A 105 41.13 -17.46 15.43
C GLN A 105 42.07 -18.64 15.72
N LEU A 106 41.52 -19.85 15.90
CA LEU A 106 42.32 -21.07 16.07
C LEU A 106 43.19 -21.35 14.85
N VAL A 107 42.63 -21.27 13.63
CA VAL A 107 43.41 -21.46 12.39
C VAL A 107 44.50 -20.40 12.25
N GLN A 108 44.23 -19.13 12.57
CA GLN A 108 45.24 -18.07 12.56
C GLN A 108 46.36 -18.32 13.59
N SER A 109 46.03 -18.85 14.77
CA SER A 109 47.03 -19.24 15.78
C SER A 109 47.91 -20.40 15.29
N VAL A 110 47.31 -21.43 14.70
CA VAL A 110 48.03 -22.57 14.12
C VAL A 110 48.93 -22.12 12.96
N ASN A 111 48.43 -21.27 12.05
CA ASN A 111 49.23 -20.70 10.98
C ASN A 111 50.45 -19.93 11.51
N SER A 112 50.26 -19.14 12.58
CA SER A 112 51.35 -18.38 13.20
C SER A 112 52.43 -19.30 13.81
N GLN A 113 52.01 -20.36 14.50
CA GLN A 113 52.91 -21.36 15.08
C GLN A 113 53.67 -22.14 14.00
N LEU A 114 52.99 -22.57 12.93
CA LEU A 114 53.62 -23.23 11.79
C LEU A 114 54.61 -22.30 11.07
N GLN A 115 54.30 -21.01 10.93
CA GLN A 115 55.21 -20.04 10.33
C GLN A 115 56.50 -19.88 11.16
N GLU A 116 56.41 -19.93 12.49
CA GLU A 116 57.58 -19.97 13.37
C GLU A 116 58.39 -21.27 13.20
N HIS A 117 57.70 -22.41 13.07
CA HIS A 117 58.35 -23.71 12.81
C HIS A 117 59.11 -23.72 11.48
N PHE A 118 58.52 -23.19 10.40
CA PHE A 118 59.22 -23.10 9.11
C PHE A 118 60.40 -22.12 9.15
N LYS A 119 60.30 -21.00 9.89
CA LYS A 119 61.49 -20.15 10.15
C LYS A 119 62.64 -20.93 10.82
N LYS A 120 62.35 -21.82 11.76
CA LYS A 120 63.36 -22.70 12.38
C LYS A 120 63.94 -23.72 11.37
N ASN A 121 63.14 -24.25 10.45
CA ASN A 121 63.64 -25.09 9.35
C ASN A 121 64.59 -24.31 8.43
N SER A 122 64.33 -23.03 8.15
CA SER A 122 65.27 -22.18 7.39
C SER A 122 66.63 -22.07 8.10
N SER A 123 66.65 -21.88 9.42
CA SER A 123 67.89 -21.89 10.21
C SER A 123 68.58 -23.27 10.25
N LEU A 124 67.83 -24.37 10.17
CA LEU A 124 68.41 -25.70 9.99
C LEU A 124 69.15 -25.83 8.65
N ALA A 125 68.60 -25.26 7.57
CA ALA A 125 69.30 -25.23 6.27
C ALA A 125 70.57 -24.36 6.30
N GLU A 126 70.58 -23.28 7.08
CA GLU A 126 71.80 -22.50 7.34
C GLU A 126 72.87 -23.36 8.04
N MET A 127 72.51 -24.13 9.09
CA MET A 127 73.44 -25.06 9.74
C MET A 127 73.94 -26.17 8.80
N VAL A 128 73.09 -26.74 7.94
CA VAL A 128 73.52 -27.71 6.91
C VAL A 128 74.53 -27.08 5.95
N THR A 129 74.35 -25.79 5.62
CA THR A 129 75.31 -25.04 4.78
C THR A 129 76.65 -24.84 5.49
N SER A 130 76.66 -24.51 6.78
CA SER A 130 77.90 -24.45 7.57
C SER A 130 78.61 -25.80 7.67
N TYR A 131 77.88 -26.90 7.91
CA TYR A 131 78.45 -28.24 7.91
C TYR A 131 79.03 -28.63 6.54
N LYS A 132 78.41 -28.20 5.43
CA LYS A 132 78.96 -28.38 4.09
C LYS A 132 80.32 -27.67 3.93
N GLU A 133 80.46 -26.45 4.44
CA GLU A 133 81.71 -25.67 4.40
C GLU A 133 82.82 -26.28 5.28
N GLU A 134 82.49 -26.71 6.50
CA GLU A 134 83.41 -27.44 7.38
C GLU A 134 83.87 -28.76 6.74
N MET A 135 82.94 -29.55 6.20
CA MET A 135 83.23 -30.83 5.56
C MET A 135 84.05 -30.65 4.27
N ALA A 136 83.80 -29.58 3.50
CA ALA A 136 84.57 -29.25 2.30
C ALA A 136 86.02 -28.92 2.67
N THR A 137 86.21 -28.14 3.74
CA THR A 137 87.53 -27.79 4.30
C THR A 137 88.25 -29.04 4.79
N PHE A 138 87.60 -29.88 5.60
CA PHE A 138 88.16 -31.13 6.11
C PHE A 138 88.65 -32.06 5.00
N PHE A 139 87.84 -32.31 3.97
CA PHE A 139 88.25 -33.16 2.85
C PHE A 139 89.38 -32.53 2.01
N HIS A 140 89.38 -31.21 1.84
CA HIS A 140 90.46 -30.51 1.13
C HIS A 140 91.79 -30.65 1.88
N ASP A 141 91.80 -30.33 3.17
CA ASP A 141 92.99 -30.39 4.03
C ASP A 141 93.53 -31.83 4.13
N HIS A 142 92.64 -32.83 4.25
CA HIS A 142 93.04 -34.23 4.30
C HIS A 142 93.64 -34.72 2.97
N SER A 143 93.04 -34.33 1.84
CA SER A 143 93.58 -34.63 0.50
C SER A 143 94.94 -33.96 0.28
N LEU A 144 95.13 -32.73 0.76
CA LEU A 144 96.39 -32.01 0.70
C LEU A 144 97.47 -32.64 1.60
N ALA A 145 97.12 -33.07 2.81
CA ALA A 145 98.02 -33.78 3.72
C ALA A 145 98.47 -35.13 3.15
N LEU A 146 97.58 -35.92 2.56
CA LEU A 146 97.91 -37.17 1.87
C LEU A 146 98.79 -36.91 0.63
N SER A 147 98.46 -35.90 -0.19
CA SER A 147 99.27 -35.51 -1.35
C SER A 147 100.69 -35.08 -0.96
N LYS A 148 100.83 -34.42 0.19
CA LYS A 148 102.13 -34.09 0.78
C LYS A 148 102.87 -35.36 1.25
N LEU A 149 102.20 -36.26 1.97
CA LEU A 149 102.79 -37.54 2.41
C LEU A 149 103.32 -38.37 1.24
N HIS A 150 102.59 -38.43 0.13
CA HIS A 150 103.02 -39.07 -1.13
C HIS A 150 104.33 -38.44 -1.65
N LYS A 151 104.38 -37.10 -1.73
CA LYS A 151 105.55 -36.35 -2.22
C LYS A 151 106.77 -36.55 -1.32
N ASP A 152 106.60 -36.36 -0.01
CA ASP A 152 107.67 -36.45 0.98
C ASP A 152 108.24 -37.89 1.03
N SER A 153 107.37 -38.91 0.98
CA SER A 153 107.78 -40.32 0.89
C SER A 153 108.53 -40.61 -0.40
N SER A 154 108.01 -40.19 -1.56
CA SER A 154 108.67 -40.37 -2.87
C SER A 154 110.05 -39.72 -2.90
N GLN A 155 110.21 -38.54 -2.27
CA GLN A 155 111.50 -37.87 -2.15
C GLN A 155 112.47 -38.65 -1.24
N MET A 156 112.01 -39.14 -0.07
CA MET A 156 112.85 -39.95 0.82
C MET A 156 113.30 -41.25 0.16
N PHE A 157 112.41 -41.98 -0.53
CA PHE A 157 112.79 -43.20 -1.22
C PHE A 157 113.75 -42.92 -2.39
N SER A 158 113.55 -41.84 -3.15
CA SER A 158 114.50 -41.41 -4.20
C SER A 158 115.89 -41.09 -3.61
N GLN A 159 115.96 -40.42 -2.45
CA GLN A 159 117.23 -40.17 -1.76
C GLN A 159 117.88 -41.47 -1.24
N LEU A 160 117.08 -42.39 -0.70
CA LEU A 160 117.56 -43.69 -0.23
C LEU A 160 118.09 -44.55 -1.38
N GLN A 161 117.42 -44.53 -2.54
CA GLN A 161 117.84 -45.19 -3.78
C GLN A 161 119.20 -44.65 -4.24
N ASN A 162 119.35 -43.33 -4.33
CA ASN A 162 120.61 -42.68 -4.72
C ASN A 162 121.75 -43.01 -3.75
N ASN A 163 121.47 -43.00 -2.44
CA ASN A 163 122.46 -43.37 -1.41
C ASN A 163 122.86 -44.85 -1.53
N TYR A 164 121.92 -45.74 -1.81
CA TYR A 164 122.20 -47.16 -2.05
C TYR A 164 123.03 -47.36 -3.33
N GLU A 165 122.70 -46.68 -4.43
CA GLU A 165 123.44 -46.76 -5.69
C GLU A 165 124.89 -46.23 -5.54
N SER A 166 125.07 -45.12 -4.83
CA SER A 166 126.42 -44.61 -4.51
C SER A 166 127.21 -45.57 -3.60
N LEU A 167 126.56 -46.21 -2.63
CA LEU A 167 127.19 -47.24 -1.80
C LEU A 167 127.56 -48.48 -2.63
N GLN A 168 126.70 -48.91 -3.55
CA GLN A 168 126.97 -50.03 -4.46
C GLN A 168 128.18 -49.73 -5.35
N GLU A 169 128.27 -48.52 -5.91
CA GLU A 169 129.43 -48.06 -6.69
C GLU A 169 130.72 -48.04 -5.84
N GLN A 170 130.67 -47.51 -4.61
CA GLN A 170 131.82 -47.55 -3.69
C GLN A 170 132.25 -48.98 -3.32
N VAL A 171 131.30 -49.91 -3.15
CA VAL A 171 131.60 -51.32 -2.87
C VAL A 171 132.28 -51.98 -4.07
N GLU A 172 131.81 -51.75 -5.30
CA GLU A 172 132.47 -52.27 -6.51
C GLU A 172 133.86 -51.64 -6.74
N LEU A 173 134.02 -50.33 -6.53
CA LEU A 173 135.34 -49.67 -6.58
C LEU A 173 136.30 -50.23 -5.53
N THR A 174 135.83 -50.45 -4.30
CA THR A 174 136.62 -51.04 -3.21
C THR A 174 136.99 -52.49 -3.53
N LYS A 175 136.06 -53.28 -4.09
CA LYS A 175 136.28 -54.65 -4.56
C LYS A 175 137.36 -54.69 -5.65
N MET A 176 137.29 -53.80 -6.65
CA MET A 176 138.29 -53.69 -7.72
C MET A 176 139.67 -53.26 -7.19
N ALA A 177 139.71 -52.28 -6.28
CA ALA A 177 140.95 -51.83 -5.66
C ALA A 177 141.59 -52.93 -4.79
N GLN A 178 140.78 -53.66 -4.01
CA GLN A 178 141.22 -54.79 -3.21
C GLN A 178 141.73 -55.93 -4.11
N LYS A 179 141.01 -56.30 -5.17
CA LYS A 179 141.46 -57.28 -6.17
C LYS A 179 142.81 -56.90 -6.80
N THR A 180 143.00 -55.61 -7.12
CA THR A 180 144.27 -55.09 -7.65
C THR A 180 145.40 -55.19 -6.63
N GLY A 181 145.17 -54.76 -5.38
CA GLY A 181 146.17 -54.83 -4.31
C GLY A 181 146.51 -56.26 -3.88
N THR A 182 145.51 -57.15 -3.81
CA THR A 182 145.70 -58.56 -3.48
C THR A 182 146.43 -59.29 -4.61
N ALA A 183 146.15 -58.97 -5.89
CA ALA A 183 146.92 -59.49 -7.02
C ALA A 183 148.41 -59.08 -6.99
N GLN A 184 148.73 -57.84 -6.57
CA GLN A 184 150.10 -57.37 -6.37
C GLN A 184 150.81 -58.04 -5.17
N LEU A 185 150.05 -58.47 -4.15
CA LEU A 185 150.57 -59.16 -2.97
C LEU A 185 150.79 -60.67 -3.25
N ILE A 186 149.91 -61.29 -4.03
CA ILE A 186 149.99 -62.70 -4.45
C ILE A 186 151.24 -62.97 -5.31
N THR A 187 151.67 -62.02 -6.15
CA THR A 187 152.95 -62.12 -6.89
C THR A 187 154.20 -62.10 -5.99
N LEU A 188 154.08 -61.66 -4.73
CA LEU A 188 155.18 -61.64 -3.76
C LEU A 188 155.23 -62.87 -2.85
N LEU A 189 154.09 -63.54 -2.62
CA LEU A 189 153.94 -64.60 -1.61
C LEU A 189 153.01 -65.72 -2.11
N GLN A 190 153.60 -66.86 -2.50
CA GLN A 190 152.87 -67.98 -3.10
C GLN A 190 152.08 -68.84 -2.09
N ASN A 191 150.84 -69.16 -2.48
CA ASN A 191 149.92 -70.19 -1.96
C ASN A 191 149.18 -70.00 -0.62
N GLN A 192 149.42 -68.97 0.20
CA GLN A 192 148.53 -68.69 1.36
C GLN A 192 147.54 -67.52 1.15
N LEU A 193 147.86 -66.57 0.25
CA LEU A 193 147.01 -65.39 0.00
C LEU A 193 145.78 -65.67 -0.89
N SER A 194 145.81 -66.73 -1.70
CA SER A 194 144.70 -67.06 -2.62
C SER A 194 143.39 -67.45 -1.90
N MET A 195 143.47 -68.03 -0.69
CA MET A 195 142.29 -68.28 0.16
C MET A 195 141.65 -66.98 0.64
N LEU A 196 142.47 -65.97 0.96
CA LEU A 196 142.04 -64.68 1.48
C LEU A 196 141.37 -63.83 0.37
N ASP A 197 141.92 -63.88 -0.84
CA ASP A 197 141.33 -63.30 -2.05
C ASP A 197 139.95 -63.91 -2.36
N HIS A 198 139.86 -65.25 -2.36
CA HIS A 198 138.60 -65.97 -2.64
C HIS A 198 137.53 -65.68 -1.57
N GLN A 199 137.91 -65.65 -0.29
CA GLN A 199 137.00 -65.32 0.81
C GLN A 199 136.52 -63.85 0.75
N ALA A 200 137.38 -62.92 0.35
CA ALA A 200 137.00 -61.52 0.15
C ALA A 200 136.04 -61.35 -1.04
N GLU A 201 136.33 -61.97 -2.19
CA GLU A 201 135.46 -61.97 -3.38
C GLU A 201 134.07 -62.56 -3.05
N GLN A 202 134.01 -63.63 -2.26
CA GLN A 202 132.76 -64.21 -1.77
C GLN A 202 132.00 -63.25 -0.84
N ASN A 203 132.68 -62.60 0.10
CA ASN A 203 132.07 -61.62 1.02
C ASN A 203 131.51 -60.40 0.26
N PHE A 204 132.27 -59.81 -0.67
CA PHE A 204 131.81 -58.70 -1.49
C PHE A 204 130.62 -59.09 -2.37
N SER A 205 130.63 -60.29 -2.93
CA SER A 205 129.50 -60.80 -3.73
C SER A 205 128.23 -61.01 -2.88
N GLN A 206 128.36 -61.52 -1.64
CA GLN A 206 127.23 -61.60 -0.70
C GLN A 206 126.71 -60.22 -0.25
N ILE A 207 127.59 -59.23 -0.11
CA ILE A 207 127.19 -57.85 0.20
C ILE A 207 126.40 -57.24 -0.96
N LEU A 208 126.84 -57.44 -2.20
CA LEU A 208 126.16 -56.98 -3.41
C LEU A 208 124.80 -57.70 -3.60
N GLU A 209 124.72 -59.01 -3.35
CA GLU A 209 123.46 -59.77 -3.39
C GLU A 209 122.46 -59.31 -2.32
N LYS A 210 122.90 -59.15 -1.06
CA LYS A 210 122.06 -58.59 0.02
C LYS A 210 121.66 -57.14 -0.27
N GLY A 211 122.53 -56.37 -0.89
CA GLY A 211 122.25 -55.01 -1.37
C GLY A 211 121.18 -55.00 -2.46
N GLY A 212 121.27 -55.89 -3.45
CA GLY A 212 120.25 -56.04 -4.50
C GLY A 212 118.88 -56.39 -3.94
N ASN A 213 118.84 -57.29 -2.94
CA ASN A 213 117.62 -57.60 -2.20
C ASN A 213 117.10 -56.39 -1.38
N LEU A 214 117.99 -55.58 -0.79
CA LEU A 214 117.60 -54.34 -0.10
C LEU A 214 117.03 -53.31 -1.08
N LYS A 215 117.65 -53.09 -2.24
CA LYS A 215 117.14 -52.21 -3.30
C LYS A 215 115.76 -52.65 -3.78
N LYS A 216 115.57 -53.96 -3.97
CA LYS A 216 114.26 -54.51 -4.32
C LYS A 216 113.22 -54.20 -3.22
N ASN A 217 113.54 -54.48 -1.95
CA ASN A 217 112.63 -54.18 -0.84
C ASN A 217 112.31 -52.68 -0.72
N ILE A 218 113.27 -51.79 -1.04
CA ILE A 218 113.05 -50.33 -1.09
C ILE A 218 112.04 -49.98 -2.19
N ASN A 219 112.18 -50.53 -3.40
CA ASN A 219 111.21 -50.35 -4.48
C ASN A 219 109.82 -50.91 -4.11
N ASP A 220 109.76 -52.16 -3.63
CA ASP A 220 108.51 -52.83 -3.28
C ASP A 220 107.73 -52.05 -2.18
N VAL A 221 108.44 -51.40 -1.25
CA VAL A 221 107.86 -50.52 -0.22
C VAL A 221 107.47 -49.15 -0.78
N GLN A 222 108.29 -48.56 -1.66
CA GLN A 222 107.99 -47.28 -2.32
C GLN A 222 106.72 -47.38 -3.16
N ASP A 223 106.61 -48.39 -4.02
CA ASP A 223 105.46 -48.61 -4.91
C ASP A 223 104.18 -48.83 -4.10
N ASN A 224 104.24 -49.62 -3.02
CA ASN A 224 103.10 -49.85 -2.12
C ASN A 224 102.63 -48.55 -1.43
N ILE A 225 103.55 -47.74 -0.89
CA ILE A 225 103.21 -46.45 -0.26
C ILE A 225 102.63 -45.46 -1.28
N ILE A 226 103.17 -45.43 -2.50
CA ILE A 226 102.65 -44.59 -3.58
C ILE A 226 101.23 -45.03 -3.97
N GLU A 227 101.01 -46.33 -4.22
CA GLU A 227 99.71 -46.90 -4.58
C GLU A 227 98.66 -46.61 -3.49
N GLN A 228 98.98 -46.90 -2.22
CA GLN A 228 98.07 -46.63 -1.09
C GLN A 228 97.74 -45.13 -0.97
N THR A 229 98.74 -44.24 -1.08
CA THR A 229 98.49 -42.81 -0.90
C THR A 229 97.68 -42.23 -2.05
N ILE A 230 97.91 -42.68 -3.30
CA ILE A 230 97.07 -42.33 -4.45
C ILE A 230 95.64 -42.86 -4.27
N GLY A 231 95.49 -44.10 -3.80
CA GLY A 231 94.19 -44.70 -3.48
C GLY A 231 93.41 -43.91 -2.43
N LEU A 232 94.08 -43.48 -1.36
CA LEU A 232 93.50 -42.66 -0.29
C LEU A 232 93.10 -41.26 -0.77
N VAL A 233 93.94 -40.58 -1.56
CA VAL A 233 93.61 -39.27 -2.17
C VAL A 233 92.39 -39.39 -3.09
N ASN A 234 92.36 -40.41 -3.95
CA ASN A 234 91.24 -40.67 -4.86
C ASN A 234 89.94 -40.99 -4.11
N SER A 235 90.02 -41.81 -3.04
CA SER A 235 88.87 -42.12 -2.18
C SER A 235 88.34 -40.88 -1.47
N THR A 236 89.22 -40.11 -0.82
CA THR A 236 88.91 -38.84 -0.13
C THR A 236 88.21 -37.85 -1.09
N THR A 237 88.78 -37.67 -2.29
CA THR A 237 88.23 -36.77 -3.33
C THR A 237 86.90 -37.29 -3.89
N SER A 238 86.74 -38.61 -4.08
CA SER A 238 85.47 -39.22 -4.50
C SER A 238 84.37 -38.98 -3.48
N GLN A 239 84.68 -39.08 -2.19
CA GLN A 239 83.70 -38.92 -1.13
C GLN A 239 83.32 -37.46 -0.87
N GLN A 240 84.28 -36.54 -0.97
CA GLN A 240 84.00 -35.09 -1.03
C GLN A 240 83.02 -34.76 -2.17
N LYS A 241 83.27 -35.28 -3.38
CA LYS A 241 82.39 -35.09 -4.55
C LYS A 241 80.99 -35.67 -4.41
N LYS A 242 80.74 -36.57 -3.45
CA LYS A 242 79.39 -37.10 -3.14
C LYS A 242 78.72 -36.35 -2.00
N MET A 243 79.45 -36.10 -0.91
CA MET A 243 78.88 -35.46 0.29
C MET A 243 78.57 -33.98 0.09
N ILE A 244 79.41 -33.23 -0.62
CA ILE A 244 79.20 -31.78 -0.78
C ILE A 244 77.93 -31.46 -1.59
N PRO A 245 77.66 -32.09 -2.76
CA PRO A 245 76.38 -31.91 -3.44
C PRO A 245 75.19 -32.39 -2.61
N ALA A 246 75.29 -33.56 -1.95
CA ALA A 246 74.18 -34.08 -1.15
C ALA A 246 73.78 -33.18 0.04
N LEU A 247 74.74 -32.47 0.65
CA LEU A 247 74.45 -31.46 1.67
C LEU A 247 73.89 -30.16 1.08
N ASP A 248 74.28 -29.81 -0.15
CA ASP A 248 73.75 -28.64 -0.86
C ASP A 248 72.30 -28.86 -1.31
N ASP A 249 72.03 -30.02 -1.93
CA ASP A 249 70.70 -30.49 -2.32
C ASP A 249 69.76 -30.52 -1.10
N LEU A 250 70.21 -31.07 0.04
CA LEU A 250 69.46 -31.10 1.30
C LEU A 250 69.17 -29.68 1.84
N SER A 251 70.15 -28.79 1.82
CA SER A 251 69.95 -27.39 2.23
C SER A 251 68.94 -26.68 1.32
N GLN A 252 69.02 -26.90 0.02
CA GLN A 252 68.10 -26.35 -0.97
C GLN A 252 66.69 -26.90 -0.81
N GLU A 253 66.52 -28.21 -0.60
CA GLU A 253 65.22 -28.86 -0.38
C GLU A 253 64.53 -28.33 0.90
N ILE A 254 65.28 -28.20 2.01
CA ILE A 254 64.76 -27.62 3.25
C ILE A 254 64.34 -26.16 3.03
N ARG A 255 65.15 -25.34 2.32
CA ARG A 255 64.82 -23.94 2.00
C ARG A 255 63.57 -23.83 1.13
N GLN A 256 63.48 -24.61 0.06
CA GLN A 256 62.37 -24.60 -0.88
C GLN A 256 61.07 -25.05 -0.19
N SER A 257 61.11 -26.18 0.50
CA SER A 257 59.99 -26.69 1.30
C SER A 257 59.54 -25.67 2.36
N SER A 258 60.49 -25.04 3.08
CA SER A 258 60.16 -23.99 4.04
C SER A 258 59.53 -22.76 3.39
N HIS A 259 59.99 -22.35 2.20
CA HIS A 259 59.47 -21.20 1.47
C HIS A 259 58.04 -21.46 0.98
N ASP A 260 57.82 -22.59 0.31
CA ASP A 260 56.51 -22.94 -0.25
C ASP A 260 55.46 -23.12 0.86
N ASN A 261 55.82 -23.77 1.97
CA ASN A 261 54.94 -23.87 3.13
C ASN A 261 54.61 -22.50 3.74
N VAL A 262 55.58 -21.58 3.85
CA VAL A 262 55.29 -20.21 4.33
C VAL A 262 54.36 -19.46 3.38
N ASN A 263 54.48 -19.63 2.07
CA ASN A 263 53.57 -19.03 1.09
C ASN A 263 52.14 -19.55 1.26
N ILE A 264 51.95 -20.86 1.42
CA ILE A 264 50.64 -21.49 1.70
C ILE A 264 50.04 -20.95 3.00
N LEU A 265 50.84 -20.75 4.05
CA LEU A 265 50.37 -20.17 5.31
C LEU A 265 49.94 -18.70 5.18
N LEU A 266 50.65 -17.90 4.38
CA LEU A 266 50.28 -16.51 4.10
C LEU A 266 48.95 -16.43 3.32
N GLU A 267 48.75 -17.34 2.37
CA GLU A 267 47.48 -17.48 1.66
C GLU A 267 46.34 -17.93 2.60
N SER A 268 46.61 -18.87 3.50
CA SER A 268 45.66 -19.32 4.54
C SER A 268 45.29 -18.20 5.53
N ASP A 269 46.24 -17.38 5.97
CA ASP A 269 45.97 -16.20 6.80
C ASP A 269 45.15 -15.13 6.04
N ASN A 270 45.42 -14.90 4.76
CA ASN A 270 44.60 -14.02 3.92
C ASN A 270 43.16 -14.54 3.80
N HIS A 271 42.96 -15.85 3.59
CA HIS A 271 41.64 -16.48 3.61
C HIS A 271 40.95 -16.32 4.98
N CYS A 272 41.66 -16.49 6.09
CA CYS A 272 41.12 -16.28 7.43
C CYS A 272 40.69 -14.82 7.66
N LYS A 273 41.48 -13.84 7.20
CA LYS A 273 41.13 -12.41 7.25
C LYS A 273 39.88 -12.09 6.43
N ASN A 274 39.79 -12.63 5.21
CA ASN A 274 38.64 -12.45 4.32
C ASN A 274 37.38 -13.14 4.84
N LEU A 275 37.51 -14.32 5.45
CA LEU A 275 36.39 -14.99 6.11
C LEU A 275 35.92 -14.19 7.33
N ASN A 276 36.84 -13.71 8.17
CA ASN A 276 36.49 -12.92 9.36
C ASN A 276 35.87 -11.55 9.02
N SER A 277 36.29 -10.90 7.93
CA SER A 277 35.60 -9.70 7.43
C SER A 277 34.22 -10.04 6.87
N SER A 278 34.09 -11.13 6.10
CA SER A 278 32.80 -11.57 5.55
C SER A 278 31.79 -11.91 6.66
N LEU A 279 32.18 -12.71 7.66
CA LEU A 279 31.34 -13.05 8.81
C LEU A 279 30.84 -11.79 9.54
N ARG A 280 31.74 -10.82 9.79
CA ARG A 280 31.38 -9.56 10.45
C ARG A 280 30.44 -8.71 9.61
N ASN A 281 30.70 -8.60 8.31
CA ASN A 281 29.85 -7.84 7.39
C ASN A 281 28.45 -8.46 7.31
N THR A 282 28.34 -9.77 7.12
CA THR A 282 27.04 -10.49 7.11
C THR A 282 26.28 -10.29 8.43
N CYS A 283 26.97 -10.31 9.58
CA CYS A 283 26.34 -10.02 10.86
C CYS A 283 25.82 -8.58 10.94
N GLN A 284 26.62 -7.60 10.50
CA GLN A 284 26.25 -6.18 10.52
C GLN A 284 25.10 -5.88 9.54
N GLU A 285 25.11 -6.47 8.36
CA GLU A 285 24.04 -6.38 7.36
C GLU A 285 22.74 -6.98 7.90
N ALA A 286 22.79 -8.14 8.56
CA ALA A 286 21.63 -8.78 9.17
C ALA A 286 21.01 -7.93 10.30
N THR A 287 21.84 -7.36 11.19
CA THR A 287 21.37 -6.46 12.25
C THR A 287 20.77 -5.17 11.67
N SER A 288 21.45 -4.55 10.69
CA SER A 288 20.95 -3.35 10.02
C SER A 288 19.63 -3.57 9.28
N TRP A 289 19.49 -4.72 8.60
CA TRP A 289 18.23 -5.13 7.98
C TRP A 289 17.13 -5.32 9.04
N ALA A 290 17.43 -6.00 10.15
CA ALA A 290 16.47 -6.24 11.23
C ALA A 290 15.96 -4.93 11.86
N GLU A 291 16.86 -3.99 12.14
CA GLU A 291 16.54 -2.65 12.65
C GLU A 291 15.67 -1.87 11.66
N MET A 292 16.08 -1.82 10.39
CA MET A 292 15.35 -1.09 9.33
C MET A 292 13.96 -1.67 9.10
N THR A 293 13.83 -3.00 8.97
CA THR A 293 12.54 -3.67 8.76
C THR A 293 11.63 -3.53 9.98
N THR A 294 12.17 -3.58 11.21
CA THR A 294 11.38 -3.33 12.43
C THR A 294 10.85 -1.89 12.48
N ALA A 295 11.68 -0.91 12.10
CA ALA A 295 11.26 0.49 12.01
C ALA A 295 10.19 0.70 10.93
N GLU A 296 10.34 0.08 9.76
CA GLU A 296 9.37 0.17 8.65
C GLU A 296 8.01 -0.47 9.00
N ILE A 297 8.01 -1.67 9.60
CA ILE A 297 6.80 -2.30 10.14
C ILE A 297 6.14 -1.39 11.19
N GLY A 298 6.94 -0.75 12.05
CA GLY A 298 6.47 0.24 13.00
C GLY A 298 5.72 1.39 12.32
N CYS A 299 6.36 2.04 11.35
CA CYS A 299 5.79 3.14 10.55
C CYS A 299 4.50 2.74 9.83
N ILE A 300 4.45 1.56 9.19
CA ILE A 300 3.26 1.07 8.48
C ILE A 300 2.06 0.91 9.44
N VAL A 301 2.29 0.34 10.62
CA VAL A 301 1.25 0.12 11.63
C VAL A 301 0.76 1.44 12.21
N ASP A 302 1.65 2.40 12.48
CA ASP A 302 1.28 3.73 12.98
C ASP A 302 0.54 4.55 11.90
N GLN A 303 0.90 4.43 10.62
CA GLN A 303 0.16 5.01 9.49
C GLN A 303 -1.24 4.39 9.36
N GLN A 304 -1.35 3.06 9.43
CA GLN A 304 -2.63 2.35 9.39
C GLN A 304 -3.55 2.79 10.56
N ARG A 305 -3.00 2.88 11.78
CA ARG A 305 -3.70 3.39 12.96
C ARG A 305 -4.17 4.84 12.77
N ALA A 306 -3.32 5.71 12.26
CA ALA A 306 -3.67 7.11 11.99
C ALA A 306 -4.82 7.21 10.95
N PHE A 307 -4.78 6.40 9.90
CA PHE A 307 -5.85 6.29 8.91
C PHE A 307 -7.17 5.81 9.54
N LEU A 308 -7.15 4.70 10.28
CA LEU A 308 -8.35 4.15 10.94
C LEU A 308 -8.96 5.16 11.93
N ASN A 309 -8.14 5.85 12.71
CA ASN A 309 -8.60 6.90 13.62
C ASN A 309 -9.23 8.10 12.88
N SER A 310 -8.67 8.50 11.73
CA SER A 310 -9.25 9.54 10.88
C SER A 310 -10.61 9.13 10.32
N GLN A 311 -10.73 7.90 9.81
CA GLN A 311 -11.98 7.36 9.28
C GLN A 311 -13.05 7.21 10.36
N ASN A 312 -12.69 6.73 11.55
CA ASN A 312 -13.60 6.64 12.69
C ASN A 312 -14.10 8.03 13.11
N LYS A 313 -13.20 9.04 13.20
CA LYS A 313 -13.59 10.43 13.49
C LYS A 313 -14.53 11.01 12.43
N HIS A 314 -14.28 10.74 11.14
CA HIS A 314 -15.15 11.18 10.06
C HIS A 314 -16.54 10.52 10.15
N LEU A 315 -16.60 9.22 10.39
CA LEU A 315 -17.84 8.45 10.57
C LEU A 315 -18.67 8.96 11.76
N GLN A 316 -18.03 9.20 12.91
CA GLN A 316 -18.68 9.77 14.10
C GLN A 316 -19.22 11.19 13.86
N ASN A 317 -18.49 12.01 13.09
CA ASN A 317 -18.98 13.32 12.69
C ASN A 317 -20.20 13.23 11.76
N MET A 318 -20.22 12.31 10.79
CA MET A 318 -21.38 12.09 9.92
C MET A 318 -22.59 11.55 10.70
N TYR A 319 -22.38 10.61 11.62
CA TYR A 319 -23.42 10.11 12.51
C TYR A 319 -24.06 11.24 13.31
N LYS A 320 -23.24 12.11 13.92
CA LYS A 320 -23.71 13.26 14.68
C LYS A 320 -24.50 14.24 13.81
N ASP A 321 -23.98 14.62 12.64
CA ASP A 321 -24.66 15.51 11.70
C ASP A 321 -26.01 14.94 11.23
N LEU A 322 -26.08 13.64 10.93
CA LEU A 322 -27.34 12.97 10.61
C LEU A 322 -28.30 12.99 11.81
N HIS A 323 -27.82 12.66 13.01
CA HIS A 323 -28.64 12.63 14.23
C HIS A 323 -29.23 14.03 14.55
N ASP A 324 -28.41 15.08 14.47
CA ASP A 324 -28.82 16.47 14.67
C ASP A 324 -29.84 16.92 13.60
N LYS A 325 -29.65 16.51 12.34
CA LYS A 325 -30.60 16.75 11.24
C LYS A 325 -31.91 15.99 11.40
N CYS A 326 -31.88 14.73 11.82
CA CYS A 326 -33.07 13.93 12.12
C CYS A 326 -33.89 14.59 13.23
N ASN A 327 -33.26 14.90 14.38
CA ASN A 327 -33.94 15.58 15.49
C ASN A 327 -34.53 16.94 15.07
N THR A 328 -33.81 17.71 14.24
CA THR A 328 -34.31 18.99 13.70
C THR A 328 -35.50 18.80 12.76
N SER A 329 -35.50 17.75 11.94
CA SER A 329 -36.57 17.44 11.00
C SER A 329 -37.82 16.93 11.71
N GLU A 330 -37.63 15.99 12.65
CA GLU A 330 -38.65 15.45 13.56
C GLU A 330 -39.38 16.59 14.30
N ALA A 331 -38.63 17.50 14.95
CA ALA A 331 -39.21 18.67 15.60
C ALA A 331 -39.98 19.59 14.64
N LYS A 332 -39.48 19.84 13.43
CA LYS A 332 -40.17 20.66 12.42
C LYS A 332 -41.47 20.02 11.93
N VAL A 333 -41.46 18.72 11.65
CA VAL A 333 -42.63 18.00 11.14
C VAL A 333 -43.69 17.85 12.24
N THR A 334 -43.29 17.54 13.47
CA THR A 334 -44.21 17.45 14.61
C THR A 334 -44.82 18.82 14.96
N GLU A 335 -44.05 19.91 14.87
CA GLU A 335 -44.56 21.28 15.00
C GLU A 335 -45.51 21.66 13.86
N HIS A 336 -45.21 21.30 12.61
CA HIS A 336 -46.11 21.52 11.47
C HIS A 336 -47.43 20.77 11.64
N MET A 337 -47.36 19.48 12.03
CA MET A 337 -48.53 18.63 12.28
C MET A 337 -49.40 19.17 13.42
N ARG A 338 -48.77 19.71 14.48
CA ARG A 338 -49.46 20.41 15.58
C ARG A 338 -50.19 21.66 15.08
N ARG A 339 -49.53 22.54 14.32
CA ARG A 339 -50.13 23.74 13.74
C ARG A 339 -51.30 23.42 12.81
N GLN A 340 -51.14 22.42 11.94
CA GLN A 340 -52.20 22.00 11.03
C GLN A 340 -53.43 21.50 11.82
N LYS A 341 -53.22 20.62 12.81
CA LYS A 341 -54.29 20.12 13.69
C LYS A 341 -55.03 21.25 14.41
N GLU A 342 -54.32 22.28 14.88
CA GLU A 342 -54.90 23.45 15.54
C GLU A 342 -55.66 24.36 14.57
N ALA A 343 -55.11 24.61 13.37
CA ALA A 343 -55.76 25.39 12.33
C ALA A 343 -57.06 24.72 11.84
N GLU A 344 -57.04 23.40 11.61
CA GLU A 344 -58.23 22.61 11.27
C GLU A 344 -59.25 22.57 12.41
N ASP A 345 -58.81 22.56 13.68
CA ASP A 345 -59.72 22.64 14.83
C ASP A 345 -60.43 24.00 14.88
N VAL A 346 -59.70 25.10 14.73
CA VAL A 346 -60.28 26.45 14.68
C VAL A 346 -61.22 26.61 13.49
N ALA A 347 -60.85 26.12 12.30
CA ALA A 347 -61.68 26.23 11.09
C ALA A 347 -62.99 25.44 11.21
N LEU A 348 -62.94 24.18 11.65
CA LEU A 348 -64.13 23.33 11.77
C LEU A 348 -65.02 23.73 12.95
N ARG A 349 -64.47 24.27 14.05
CA ARG A 349 -65.29 24.87 15.13
C ARG A 349 -66.02 26.12 14.64
N ARG A 350 -65.34 27.04 13.94
CA ARG A 350 -65.99 28.21 13.33
C ARG A 350 -67.12 27.82 12.38
N LEU A 351 -66.95 26.74 11.61
CA LEU A 351 -68.02 26.20 10.75
C LEU A 351 -69.18 25.62 11.57
N LEU A 352 -68.91 24.91 12.67
CA LEU A 352 -69.94 24.42 13.58
C LEU A 352 -70.73 25.58 14.21
N ASP A 353 -70.03 26.61 14.70
CA ASP A 353 -70.63 27.83 15.26
C ASP A 353 -71.49 28.56 14.22
N HIS A 354 -71.04 28.63 12.95
CA HIS A 354 -71.81 29.19 11.85
C HIS A 354 -73.10 28.39 11.59
N LEU A 355 -73.01 27.05 11.51
CA LEU A 355 -74.18 26.18 11.31
C LEU A 355 -75.19 26.30 12.46
N GLN A 356 -74.72 26.50 13.70
CA GLN A 356 -75.59 26.76 14.85
C GLN A 356 -76.27 28.15 14.73
N ASN A 357 -75.54 29.19 14.34
CA ASN A 357 -76.11 30.52 14.11
C ASN A 357 -77.15 30.50 12.96
N ASP A 358 -76.89 29.76 11.88
CA ASP A 358 -77.83 29.56 10.77
C ASP A 358 -79.09 28.83 11.24
N GLN A 359 -78.95 27.82 12.09
CA GLN A 359 -80.08 27.09 12.68
C GLN A 359 -80.95 28.00 13.56
N GLU A 360 -80.34 28.87 14.37
CA GLU A 360 -81.07 29.89 15.13
C GLU A 360 -81.76 30.92 14.22
N MET A 361 -81.08 31.39 13.18
CA MET A 361 -81.64 32.33 12.21
C MET A 361 -82.84 31.73 11.47
N LEU A 362 -82.70 30.49 10.99
CA LEU A 362 -83.75 29.72 10.33
C LEU A 362 -84.97 29.54 11.23
N THR A 363 -84.75 29.27 12.53
CA THR A 363 -85.83 29.16 13.51
C THR A 363 -86.56 30.50 13.69
N LYS A 364 -85.81 31.59 13.88
CA LYS A 364 -86.35 32.97 13.97
C LYS A 364 -87.13 33.36 12.70
N GLN A 365 -86.63 33.01 11.51
CA GLN A 365 -87.29 33.30 10.23
C GLN A 365 -88.57 32.48 10.05
N LYS A 366 -88.58 31.20 10.43
CA LYS A 366 -89.80 30.36 10.47
C LYS A 366 -90.85 30.99 11.39
N ASP A 367 -90.47 31.41 12.60
CA ASP A 367 -91.40 32.05 13.54
C ASP A 367 -91.97 33.36 13.01
N LEU A 368 -91.12 34.21 12.40
CA LEU A 368 -91.54 35.46 11.78
C LEU A 368 -92.53 35.23 10.63
N LEU A 369 -92.21 34.32 9.69
CA LEU A 369 -93.07 34.03 8.53
C LEU A 369 -94.40 33.39 8.94
N LEU A 370 -94.41 32.53 9.96
CA LEU A 370 -95.65 31.96 10.50
C LEU A 370 -96.51 33.06 11.14
N LYS A 371 -95.90 33.96 11.90
CA LYS A 371 -96.59 35.11 12.51
C LYS A 371 -97.15 36.06 11.45
N GLU A 372 -96.38 36.45 10.45
CA GLU A 372 -96.85 37.33 9.36
C GLU A 372 -98.00 36.68 8.56
N THR A 373 -97.96 35.36 8.38
CA THR A 373 -99.06 34.58 7.78
C THR A 373 -100.32 34.60 8.66
N GLU A 374 -100.17 34.55 9.99
CA GLU A 374 -101.28 34.60 10.96
C GLU A 374 -101.85 36.02 11.12
N ASP A 375 -101.01 37.05 11.18
CA ASP A 375 -101.36 38.46 11.20
C ASP A 375 -102.10 38.84 9.90
N GLY A 376 -101.59 38.45 8.73
CA GLY A 376 -102.23 38.68 7.43
C GLY A 376 -103.55 37.92 7.26
N LEU A 377 -103.68 36.71 7.81
CA LEU A 377 -104.95 36.00 7.86
C LEU A 377 -105.96 36.72 8.76
N THR A 378 -105.51 37.20 9.92
CA THR A 378 -106.34 37.97 10.87
C THR A 378 -106.81 39.28 10.23
N GLN A 379 -105.93 39.98 9.52
CA GLN A 379 -106.26 41.21 8.79
C GLN A 379 -107.31 40.96 7.69
N ILE A 380 -107.17 39.90 6.89
CA ILE A 380 -108.17 39.55 5.85
C ILE A 380 -109.49 39.12 6.47
N ASN A 381 -109.48 38.34 7.55
CA ASN A 381 -110.71 37.97 8.24
C ASN A 381 -111.40 39.20 8.87
N GLY A 382 -110.64 40.15 9.40
CA GLY A 382 -111.14 41.44 9.88
C GLY A 382 -111.77 42.27 8.75
N PHE A 383 -111.07 42.42 7.62
CA PHE A 383 -111.60 43.09 6.43
C PHE A 383 -112.91 42.46 5.95
N LEU A 384 -112.95 41.13 5.82
CA LEU A 384 -114.15 40.41 5.35
C LEU A 384 -115.31 40.43 6.34
N SER A 385 -115.04 40.53 7.65
CA SER A 385 -116.06 40.44 8.70
C SER A 385 -116.59 41.79 9.14
N GLU A 386 -115.74 42.82 9.20
CA GLU A 386 -116.09 44.14 9.73
C GLU A 386 -116.12 45.19 8.62
N GLU A 387 -115.02 45.40 7.88
CA GLU A 387 -114.94 46.48 6.88
C GLU A 387 -115.89 46.28 5.69
N LEU A 388 -115.96 45.06 5.14
CA LEU A 388 -116.79 44.74 3.97
C LEU A 388 -118.29 44.90 4.21
N LYS A 389 -118.77 44.81 5.46
CA LYS A 389 -120.18 45.07 5.81
C LYS A 389 -120.55 46.55 5.65
N THR A 390 -119.58 47.45 5.73
CA THR A 390 -119.77 48.90 5.61
C THR A 390 -119.93 49.38 4.16
N ASP A 391 -119.52 48.57 3.18
CA ASP A 391 -119.44 48.92 1.75
C ASP A 391 -120.55 48.28 0.88
N LEU A 392 -121.68 47.88 1.49
CA LEU A 392 -122.89 47.46 0.76
C LEU A 392 -123.82 48.68 0.52
N PRO A 393 -124.10 49.07 -0.75
CA PRO A 393 -124.53 50.43 -1.05
C PRO A 393 -126.04 50.70 -0.89
N THR A 394 -126.45 51.23 0.26
CA THR A 394 -127.72 51.98 0.39
C THR A 394 -127.58 53.43 -0.06
N GLY A 395 -127.76 53.66 -1.37
CA GLY A 395 -128.60 54.75 -1.86
C GLY A 395 -128.21 56.22 -1.60
N ASN A 396 -126.99 56.54 -1.19
CA ASN A 396 -126.49 57.93 -1.17
C ASN A 396 -125.14 58.02 -1.87
N THR A 397 -125.08 58.82 -2.93
CA THR A 397 -123.88 59.05 -3.76
C THR A 397 -122.70 59.50 -2.90
N PRO A 398 -121.64 58.68 -2.74
CA PRO A 398 -120.42 59.15 -2.10
C PRO A 398 -119.83 60.28 -2.91
N GLN A 399 -119.37 61.35 -2.25
CA GLN A 399 -118.78 62.50 -2.91
C GLN A 399 -117.68 62.08 -3.88
N ARG A 400 -117.68 62.67 -5.08
CA ARG A 400 -116.54 62.56 -6.00
C ARG A 400 -115.27 62.96 -5.24
N LYS A 401 -114.40 61.99 -4.95
CA LYS A 401 -113.03 62.27 -4.57
C LYS A 401 -112.34 62.85 -5.80
N ASP A 402 -111.95 64.12 -5.73
CA ASP A 402 -111.08 64.71 -6.74
C ASP A 402 -109.69 64.07 -6.62
N TYR A 403 -109.46 63.06 -7.47
CA TYR A 403 -108.14 62.48 -7.63
C TYR A 403 -107.26 63.48 -8.39
N CYS A 404 -106.43 64.22 -7.66
CA CYS A 404 -105.28 64.92 -8.22
C CYS A 404 -104.25 63.91 -8.73
N TYR A 405 -104.50 63.34 -9.90
CA TYR A 405 -103.45 62.71 -10.69
C TYR A 405 -102.40 63.77 -11.03
N PRO A 406 -101.08 63.46 -10.96
CA PRO A 406 -100.04 64.40 -11.38
C PRO A 406 -100.18 64.75 -12.86
N VAL A 407 -100.81 65.89 -13.17
CA VAL A 407 -101.00 66.36 -14.55
C VAL A 407 -99.69 66.85 -15.17
N MET A 408 -98.66 67.06 -14.35
CA MET A 408 -97.27 67.16 -14.81
C MET A 408 -96.63 65.78 -14.81
N ALA A 409 -96.47 65.20 -16.00
CA ALA A 409 -95.41 64.23 -16.22
C ALA A 409 -94.06 64.96 -16.05
N VAL A 410 -93.48 64.89 -14.85
CA VAL A 410 -92.09 65.31 -14.63
C VAL A 410 -91.24 64.46 -15.57
N LYS A 411 -90.61 65.12 -16.55
CA LYS A 411 -89.78 64.44 -17.53
C LYS A 411 -88.66 63.72 -16.77
N THR A 412 -88.68 62.39 -16.78
CA THR A 412 -87.55 61.60 -16.29
C THR A 412 -86.30 62.08 -17.02
N GLU A 413 -85.17 62.10 -16.32
CA GLU A 413 -83.90 62.53 -16.93
C GLU A 413 -83.67 61.77 -18.24
N PRO A 414 -83.05 62.41 -19.27
CA PRO A 414 -82.77 61.74 -20.53
C PRO A 414 -82.14 60.37 -20.30
N ARG A 415 -82.54 59.38 -21.09
CA ARG A 415 -82.08 57.98 -20.96
C ARG A 415 -80.57 57.88 -20.79
N ASP A 416 -79.81 58.72 -21.48
CA ASP A 416 -78.35 58.72 -21.45
C ASP A 416 -77.80 59.24 -20.11
N LEU A 417 -78.47 60.19 -19.46
CA LEU A 417 -78.16 60.67 -18.11
C LEU A 417 -78.47 59.61 -17.03
N LEU A 418 -79.56 58.85 -17.21
CA LEU A 418 -79.89 57.71 -16.34
C LEU A 418 -78.91 56.54 -16.53
N LEU A 419 -78.49 56.27 -17.77
CA LEU A 419 -77.45 55.28 -18.07
C LEU A 419 -76.09 55.71 -17.53
N GLU A 420 -75.77 57.00 -17.56
CA GLU A 420 -74.52 57.51 -17.00
C GLU A 420 -74.52 57.41 -15.46
N LYS A 421 -75.62 57.77 -14.79
CA LYS A 421 -75.79 57.53 -13.34
C LYS A 421 -75.73 56.04 -12.98
N LEU A 422 -76.24 55.15 -13.83
CA LEU A 422 -76.14 53.69 -13.63
C LEU A 422 -74.69 53.20 -13.75
N ARG A 423 -73.98 53.64 -14.80
CA ARG A 423 -72.55 53.35 -14.98
C ARG A 423 -71.72 53.90 -13.83
N GLN A 424 -71.99 55.13 -13.39
CA GLN A 424 -71.29 55.78 -12.30
C GLN A 424 -71.48 55.00 -10.98
N LYS A 425 -72.70 54.54 -10.66
CA LYS A 425 -72.94 53.62 -9.53
C LYS A 425 -72.30 52.24 -9.68
N GLN A 426 -72.24 51.69 -10.89
CA GLN A 426 -71.54 50.42 -11.15
C GLN A 426 -70.01 50.58 -10.99
N MET A 427 -69.45 51.72 -11.41
CA MET A 427 -68.06 52.08 -11.17
C MET A 427 -67.80 52.35 -9.69
N GLU A 428 -68.72 52.96 -8.95
CA GLU A 428 -68.63 53.13 -7.49
C GLU A 428 -68.60 51.76 -6.79
N LEU A 429 -69.49 50.83 -7.15
CA LEU A 429 -69.48 49.47 -6.61
C LEU A 429 -68.19 48.71 -6.93
N THR A 430 -67.74 48.75 -8.19
CA THR A 430 -66.51 48.05 -8.61
C THR A 430 -65.24 48.72 -8.11
N ALA A 431 -65.24 50.03 -7.87
CA ALA A 431 -64.17 50.71 -7.14
C ALA A 431 -64.15 50.26 -5.68
N THR A 432 -65.29 50.23 -4.99
CA THR A 432 -65.38 49.78 -3.59
C THR A 432 -64.91 48.32 -3.41
N LEU A 433 -65.23 47.45 -4.38
CA LEU A 433 -64.69 46.08 -4.45
C LEU A 433 -63.16 46.08 -4.66
N LYS A 434 -62.64 46.83 -5.64
CA LYS A 434 -61.19 46.87 -5.95
C LYS A 434 -60.34 47.56 -4.88
N THR A 435 -60.88 48.52 -4.14
CA THR A 435 -60.18 49.15 -3.00
C THR A 435 -60.10 48.23 -1.78
N THR A 436 -60.73 47.04 -1.82
CA THR A 436 -60.58 45.99 -0.79
C THR A 436 -59.49 44.96 -1.16
N GLU A 437 -58.94 44.99 -2.38
CA GLU A 437 -57.96 44.00 -2.90
C GLU A 437 -56.53 44.57 -3.10
N VAL A 438 -56.22 45.77 -2.57
CA VAL A 438 -54.86 46.36 -2.69
C VAL A 438 -54.38 46.96 -1.37
N LEU A 439 -53.94 46.09 -0.46
CA LEU A 439 -52.91 46.36 0.55
C LEU A 439 -52.12 45.06 0.76
N ASP A 440 -50.80 45.12 0.57
CA ASP A 440 -49.84 44.01 0.45
C ASP A 440 -50.14 43.03 -0.72
N GLU A 441 -49.17 42.54 -1.50
CA GLU A 441 -47.72 42.46 -1.28
C GLU A 441 -46.92 42.69 -2.60
N ASP A 442 -45.64 43.00 -2.50
CA ASP A 442 -44.74 43.28 -3.62
C ASP A 442 -44.35 42.03 -4.46
N SER A 443 -43.92 42.28 -5.71
CA SER A 443 -43.05 41.39 -6.52
C SER A 443 -43.59 40.02 -6.99
N LEU A 444 -44.03 39.94 -8.25
CA LEU A 444 -43.76 38.78 -9.12
C LEU A 444 -43.43 39.20 -10.57
N ASP A 445 -42.43 38.53 -11.13
CA ASP A 445 -42.00 38.64 -12.53
C ASP A 445 -42.99 38.00 -13.54
N GLU A 446 -42.73 38.24 -14.82
CA GLU A 446 -43.51 37.82 -15.99
C GLU A 446 -43.63 36.28 -16.15
N GLU A 447 -44.81 35.75 -16.52
CA GLU A 447 -45.10 35.37 -17.92
C GLU A 447 -46.50 34.71 -18.10
N ILE A 448 -47.44 35.56 -18.51
CA ILE A 448 -48.63 35.37 -19.37
C ILE A 448 -49.07 33.95 -19.82
N ILE A 449 -50.26 33.58 -19.33
CA ILE A 449 -51.41 32.96 -20.02
C ILE A 449 -51.21 31.64 -20.81
N ARG A 450 -51.98 30.62 -20.39
CA ARG A 450 -52.72 29.77 -21.36
C ARG A 450 -54.09 29.35 -20.82
N GLU A 451 -55.14 29.79 -21.50
CA GLU A 451 -56.52 29.40 -21.22
C GLU A 451 -56.78 27.93 -21.57
N THR A 452 -57.56 27.23 -20.74
CA THR A 452 -58.29 26.02 -21.16
C THR A 452 -59.66 26.01 -20.48
N ASN A 453 -60.65 26.61 -21.14
CA ASN A 453 -62.06 26.42 -20.80
C ASN A 453 -62.56 25.14 -21.47
N GLU A 454 -62.84 24.08 -20.70
CA GLU A 454 -63.75 23.02 -21.14
C GLU A 454 -64.78 22.68 -20.05
N SER A 455 -66.04 22.93 -20.39
CA SER A 455 -67.21 22.07 -20.16
C SER A 455 -67.39 21.37 -18.80
N LEU A 456 -68.53 21.61 -18.14
CA LEU A 456 -69.65 20.65 -18.18
C LEU A 456 -70.97 21.24 -17.60
N TYR A 457 -72.09 20.82 -18.19
CA TYR A 457 -73.47 21.19 -17.82
C TYR A 457 -74.07 20.29 -16.74
N SER A 458 -74.88 20.85 -15.84
CA SER A 458 -76.15 20.28 -15.30
C SER A 458 -76.80 21.30 -14.33
N GLU A 459 -78.12 21.47 -14.18
CA GLU A 459 -79.29 20.91 -14.89
C GLU A 459 -80.59 21.71 -14.59
N LYS A 460 -81.41 22.06 -15.62
CA LYS A 460 -82.92 22.11 -15.66
C LYS A 460 -83.70 22.99 -14.61
N SER A 461 -84.96 23.44 -14.80
CA SER A 461 -86.07 23.07 -15.72
C SER A 461 -87.28 24.09 -15.74
N TYR A 462 -87.92 24.30 -16.91
CA TYR A 462 -89.35 24.70 -17.20
C TYR A 462 -89.94 26.03 -16.64
N LEU A 463 -90.93 26.74 -17.23
CA LEU A 463 -91.77 26.63 -18.47
C LEU A 463 -91.58 27.92 -19.32
N GLU A 464 -91.54 27.97 -20.66
CA GLU A 464 -92.53 27.60 -21.71
C GLU A 464 -93.77 28.53 -21.82
N THR A 465 -93.79 29.45 -22.80
CA THR A 465 -95.00 29.85 -23.57
C THR A 465 -94.62 30.36 -24.97
N SER A 466 -95.40 29.95 -25.97
CA SER A 466 -95.24 30.07 -27.43
C SER A 466 -95.18 31.46 -28.08
N LEU A 467 -94.42 31.60 -29.18
CA LEU A 467 -95.00 31.97 -30.50
C LEU A 467 -94.06 31.61 -31.68
N CYS A 468 -94.61 31.07 -32.79
CA CYS A 468 -93.87 30.75 -34.02
C CYS A 468 -93.86 31.92 -35.02
N ILE A 469 -92.74 32.13 -35.73
CA ILE A 469 -92.73 32.50 -37.17
C ILE A 469 -91.56 31.74 -37.87
N GLN A 470 -91.79 31.30 -39.11
CA GLN A 470 -90.86 30.58 -40.02
C GLN A 470 -89.76 31.54 -40.57
N THR A 471 -88.60 31.11 -41.11
CA THR A 471 -88.46 30.51 -42.44
C THR A 471 -87.02 30.03 -42.77
N ASN A 472 -86.96 28.90 -43.49
CA ASN A 472 -86.01 28.44 -44.53
C ASN A 472 -84.63 29.10 -44.74
N GLY A 473 -83.58 28.26 -44.87
CA GLY A 473 -82.38 28.64 -45.64
C GLY A 473 -81.16 27.71 -45.51
N VAL A 474 -81.04 26.69 -46.37
CA VAL A 474 -79.75 26.04 -46.73
C VAL A 474 -79.67 26.08 -48.26
N PRO A 475 -78.50 26.36 -48.87
CA PRO A 475 -77.70 25.25 -49.41
C PRO A 475 -76.17 25.51 -49.51
N PHE A 476 -75.42 24.44 -49.83
CA PHE A 476 -74.22 24.32 -50.71
C PHE A 476 -73.26 25.54 -50.87
N PHE A 477 -71.93 25.36 -50.89
CA PHE A 477 -71.22 24.58 -51.94
C PHE A 477 -69.85 23.98 -51.51
N GLN A 478 -69.34 23.12 -52.38
CA GLN A 478 -68.07 22.40 -52.31
C GLN A 478 -66.85 23.32 -52.56
N HIS A 479 -65.65 22.93 -52.09
CA HIS A 479 -64.56 22.49 -52.98
C HIS A 479 -63.38 21.85 -52.20
N LYS A 480 -62.76 20.83 -52.82
CA LYS A 480 -61.48 20.22 -52.41
C LYS A 480 -60.36 20.65 -53.35
N ARG A 481 -59.12 20.76 -52.83
CA ARG A 481 -57.79 20.46 -53.41
C ARG A 481 -56.74 21.35 -52.71
N SER A 482 -55.47 20.99 -52.52
CA SER A 482 -54.71 19.73 -52.68
C SER A 482 -53.24 19.94 -52.28
N VAL A 483 -52.42 18.85 -52.28
CA VAL A 483 -50.94 18.87 -52.42
C VAL A 483 -50.14 19.34 -51.18
N LYS A 484 -49.02 18.72 -50.76
CA LYS A 484 -48.38 17.37 -50.94
C LYS A 484 -47.14 17.36 -50.01
N LYS A 485 -46.78 16.19 -49.43
CA LYS A 485 -45.40 15.68 -49.22
C LYS A 485 -44.44 16.53 -48.35
N ASP A 486 -43.33 16.06 -47.77
CA ASP A 486 -42.69 14.76 -47.43
C ASP A 486 -41.67 15.14 -46.29
N LYS A 487 -41.12 14.31 -45.39
CA LYS A 487 -41.04 12.84 -45.24
C LYS A 487 -40.58 12.46 -43.80
N GLU A 488 -40.90 11.24 -43.35
CA GLU A 488 -40.04 10.25 -42.63
C GLU A 488 -39.09 10.69 -41.46
N ASN A 489 -39.32 10.20 -40.22
CA ASN A 489 -38.64 9.04 -39.57
C ASN A 489 -37.38 9.41 -38.73
N LYS A 490 -36.98 8.74 -37.64
CA LYS A 490 -37.45 7.53 -36.92
C LYS A 490 -36.89 7.48 -35.47
N ALA A 491 -37.48 6.61 -34.64
CA ALA A 491 -36.98 5.89 -33.44
C ALA A 491 -35.54 6.16 -32.92
N ALA A 492 -35.22 6.35 -31.62
CA ALA A 492 -35.63 5.71 -30.33
C ALA A 492 -34.65 4.62 -29.80
N PHE A 493 -34.75 4.37 -28.48
CA PHE A 493 -34.19 3.29 -27.62
C PHE A 493 -32.87 3.48 -26.85
N PHE A 494 -33.01 3.33 -25.51
CA PHE A 494 -32.05 2.81 -24.54
C PHE A 494 -31.98 1.26 -24.63
N LEU A 495 -30.91 0.61 -24.12
CA LEU A 495 -30.95 -0.37 -23.00
C LEU A 495 -29.78 -1.40 -23.00
N GLU A 496 -29.02 -1.36 -21.91
CA GLU A 496 -28.26 -2.39 -21.14
C GLU A 496 -28.01 -3.88 -21.58
N LYS A 497 -26.80 -4.33 -21.15
CA LYS A 497 -26.36 -5.64 -20.56
C LYS A 497 -26.08 -6.92 -21.38
N ALA A 498 -24.83 -7.42 -21.27
CA ALA A 498 -24.36 -8.78 -20.87
C ALA A 498 -22.80 -8.83 -20.90
N LYS A 499 -22.05 -9.34 -19.90
CA LYS A 499 -21.48 -10.72 -19.71
C LYS A 499 -20.66 -11.27 -20.91
N GLU A 500 -19.50 -11.94 -20.82
CA GLU A 500 -18.64 -12.44 -19.71
C GLU A 500 -17.23 -12.86 -20.26
N GLU A 501 -16.20 -12.91 -19.39
CA GLU A 501 -14.85 -13.55 -19.44
C GLU A 501 -13.91 -13.73 -20.68
N ASP A 502 -12.65 -13.32 -20.41
CA ASP A 502 -11.31 -13.93 -20.68
C ASP A 502 -10.63 -13.97 -22.08
N SER A 503 -9.47 -13.29 -22.19
CA SER A 503 -8.20 -13.79 -22.78
C SER A 503 -7.10 -12.72 -22.88
N THR A 504 -5.88 -13.10 -22.45
CA THR A 504 -4.52 -12.64 -22.84
C THR A 504 -4.23 -11.23 -23.39
N THR A 505 -3.28 -10.55 -22.73
CA THR A 505 -2.55 -9.31 -23.09
C THR A 505 -1.66 -9.39 -24.35
N PRO A 506 -1.01 -8.30 -24.83
CA PRO A 506 -1.39 -6.86 -24.81
C PRO A 506 -1.15 -6.12 -26.17
N SER A 507 -1.74 -4.92 -26.36
CA SER A 507 -1.24 -3.96 -27.37
C SER A 507 -1.52 -2.49 -27.04
N LEU A 508 -0.49 -1.64 -27.06
CA LEU A 508 -0.57 -0.17 -26.91
C LEU A 508 -1.32 0.49 -28.09
N PRO A 509 -1.88 1.71 -27.89
CA PRO A 509 -1.17 2.85 -28.50
C PRO A 509 -1.13 4.16 -27.67
N LYS A 510 0.11 4.64 -27.46
CA LYS A 510 0.57 6.03 -27.64
C LYS A 510 -0.23 7.18 -27.00
N SER A 511 0.25 7.66 -25.86
CA SER A 511 0.02 9.05 -25.44
C SER A 511 0.70 10.04 -26.41
N LYS A 512 0.05 11.19 -26.66
CA LYS A 512 0.66 12.35 -27.33
C LYS A 512 0.56 13.57 -26.42
N TYR A 513 1.69 13.99 -25.86
CA TYR A 513 1.86 15.38 -25.42
C TYR A 513 2.14 16.28 -26.63
N PRO A 514 1.61 17.51 -26.69
CA PRO A 514 2.14 18.55 -27.56
C PRO A 514 3.31 19.29 -26.87
N LEU A 515 4.39 19.55 -27.61
CA LEU A 515 5.52 20.38 -27.19
C LEU A 515 5.37 21.82 -27.72
N ARG A 516 5.67 22.79 -26.84
CA ARG A 516 6.27 24.12 -27.06
C ARG A 516 5.91 24.98 -28.30
N ALA A 517 5.49 26.22 -28.01
CA ALA A 517 6.00 27.47 -28.59
C ALA A 517 5.83 28.58 -27.52
N LEU A 518 6.90 29.21 -26.99
CA LEU A 518 7.63 30.38 -27.53
C LEU A 518 6.89 31.73 -27.38
N ASN A 519 7.02 32.36 -26.20
CA ASN A 519 7.95 33.49 -25.97
C ASN A 519 8.09 33.77 -24.46
#